data_AF-A0A953PJU6-F1
#
_entry.id   AF-A0A953PJU6-F1
#
_cell.length_a   1.000
_cell.length_b   1.000
_cell.length_c   1.000
_cell.angle_alpha   90.00
_cell.angle_beta   90.00
_cell.angle_gamma   90.00
#
_symmetry.space_group_name_H-M   'P 1'
#
loop_
_entity.id
_entity.type
_entity.pdbx_description
1 polymer ?
#
loop_
_entity_poly.entity_id
_entity_poly.type
_entity_poly.pdbx_seq_one_letter_code
_entity_poly.pdbx_strand_id
1 'polypeptide(L)' 'MFRTLVKTDALAIDATTVPVRYFELRTLRGARRYSAEILLAPDDRIILDDDSMTNLEARATRLVPATVYSRVLARATAA' A
#
# COMPACT_ATOMS: atom_id res chain seq x y z
N MET A 1 10.24 -15.06 -10.45
CA MET A 1 10.91 -14.13 -9.51
C MET A 1 10.01 -14.02 -8.29
N PHE A 2 10.42 -14.53 -7.13
CA PHE A 2 9.56 -14.58 -5.95
C PHE A 2 9.67 -13.28 -5.15
N ARG A 3 8.51 -12.71 -4.79
CA ARG A 3 8.41 -11.61 -3.83
C ARG A 3 8.27 -12.22 -2.44
N THR A 4 9.12 -11.81 -1.50
CA THR A 4 9.06 -12.27 -0.12
C THR A 4 8.31 -11.24 0.70
N LEU A 5 7.25 -11.64 1.41
CA LEU A 5 6.57 -10.76 2.36
C LEU A 5 7.54 -10.46 3.51
N VAL A 6 7.85 -9.18 3.73
CA VAL A 6 8.80 -8.73 4.75
C VAL A 6 8.14 -7.99 5.91
N LYS A 7 6.97 -7.39 5.69
CA LYS A 7 6.22 -6.68 6.74
C LYS A 7 4.73 -6.65 6.41
N THR A 8 3.91 -6.69 7.45
CA THR A 8 2.49 -6.36 7.40
C THR A 8 2.21 -5.21 8.33
N ASP A 9 1.29 -4.34 7.95
CA ASP A 9 0.88 -3.17 8.72
C ASP A 9 -0.62 -2.95 8.55
N ALA A 10 -1.20 -2.15 9.44
CA ALA A 10 -2.63 -1.83 9.46
C ALA A 10 -2.79 -0.35 9.78
N LEU A 11 -3.14 0.44 8.76
CA LEU A 11 -3.33 1.88 8.92
C LEU A 11 -4.77 2.16 9.35
N ALA A 12 -4.93 2.70 10.56
CA ALA A 12 -6.20 3.17 11.08
C ALA A 12 -6.52 4.56 10.50
N ILE A 13 -7.58 4.64 9.69
CA ILE A 13 -8.12 5.87 9.11
C ILE A 13 -9.55 6.02 9.60
N ASP A 14 -9.75 6.86 10.63
CA ASP A 14 -11.04 7.05 11.29
C ASP A 14 -11.63 5.69 11.73
N ALA A 15 -12.84 5.33 11.29
CA ALA A 15 -13.46 4.04 11.59
C ALA A 15 -12.97 2.87 10.70
N THR A 16 -12.09 3.12 9.74
CA THR A 16 -11.61 2.11 8.77
C THR A 16 -10.18 1.69 9.07
N THR A 17 -9.90 0.40 9.03
CA THR A 17 -8.53 -0.12 9.07
C THR A 17 -8.14 -0.64 7.70
N VAL A 18 -7.05 -0.13 7.13
CA VAL A 18 -6.56 -0.50 5.81
C VAL A 18 -5.28 -1.35 5.95
N PRO A 19 -5.31 -2.63 5.58
CA PRO A 19 -4.13 -3.48 5.60
C PRO A 19 -3.11 -3.06 4.54
N VAL A 20 -1.83 -3.05 4.91
CA VAL A 20 -0.71 -2.84 4.00
C VAL A 20 0.27 -3.99 4.13
N ARG A 21 0.73 -4.54 3.00
CA ARG A 21 1.68 -5.65 2.94
C ARG A 21 2.91 -5.21 2.15
N TYR A 22 4.08 -5.39 2.73
CA TYR A 22 5.34 -5.00 2.09
C TYR A 22 6.14 -6.23 1.70
N PHE A 23 6.69 -6.18 0.49
CA PHE A 23 7.42 -7.28 -0.12
C PHE A 23 8.81 -6.83 -0.52
N GLU A 24 9.80 -7.70 -0.37
CA GLU A 24 11.13 -7.56 -0.96
C GLU A 24 11.25 -8.46 -2.19
N LEU A 25 11.87 -7.92 -3.23
CA LEU A 25 12.29 -8.62 -4.43
C LEU A 25 13.78 -8.37 -4.65
N ARG A 26 14.56 -9.45 -4.80
CA ARG A 26 15.95 -9.35 -5.25
C ARG A 26 16.01 -9.48 -6.76
N THR A 27 16.59 -8.46 -7.40
CA THR A 27 16.81 -8.46 -8.85
C THR A 27 17.89 -9.47 -9.26
N LEU A 28 17.90 -9.90 -10.53
CA LEU A 28 18.96 -10.78 -11.05
C LEU A 28 20.37 -10.18 -10.90
N ARG A 29 20.46 -8.84 -10.82
CA ARG A 29 21.71 -8.09 -10.60
C ARG A 29 21.99 -7.81 -9.11
N GLY A 30 21.25 -8.43 -8.19
CA GLY A 30 21.45 -8.31 -6.75
C GLY A 30 20.85 -7.06 -6.08
N ALA A 31 20.33 -6.09 -6.85
CA ALA A 31 19.66 -4.93 -6.28
C ALA A 31 18.34 -5.33 -5.58
N ARG A 32 18.04 -4.72 -4.43
CA ARG A 32 16.77 -4.89 -3.72
C ARG A 32 15.72 -3.94 -4.29
N ARG A 33 14.50 -4.45 -4.45
CA ARG A 33 13.31 -3.69 -4.78
C ARG A 33 12.26 -4.03 -3.75
N TYR A 34 11.45 -3.04 -3.40
CA TYR A 34 10.37 -3.20 -2.45
C TYR A 34 9.06 -2.87 -3.13
N SER A 35 8.00 -3.56 -2.71
CA SER A 35 6.63 -3.27 -3.13
C SER A 35 5.73 -3.19 -1.91
N ALA A 36 4.80 -2.24 -1.86
CA ALA A 36 3.72 -2.18 -0.88
C ALA A 36 2.38 -2.45 -1.57
N GLU A 37 1.61 -3.40 -1.05
CA GLU A 37 0.23 -3.67 -1.45
C GLU A 37 -0.72 -3.11 -0.38
N ILE A 38 -1.51 -2.12 -0.77
CA ILE A 38 -2.55 -1.50 0.04
C ILE A 38 -3.87 -2.17 -0.34
N LEU A 39 -4.53 -2.83 0.62
CA LEU A 39 -5.77 -3.57 0.39
C LEU A 39 -6.98 -2.73 0.77
N LEU A 40 -7.73 -2.25 -0.22
CA LEU A 40 -8.89 -1.38 -0.01
C LEU A 40 -10.21 -2.17 -0.03
N ALA A 41 -10.24 -3.29 -0.77
CA ALA A 41 -11.30 -4.30 -0.78
C ALA A 41 -10.70 -5.64 -1.27
N PRO A 42 -11.43 -6.77 -1.25
CA PRO A 42 -10.91 -8.08 -1.68
C PRO A 42 -10.25 -8.07 -3.07
N ASP A 43 -10.86 -7.37 -4.03
CA ASP A 43 -10.39 -7.27 -5.42
C ASP A 43 -9.84 -5.87 -5.76
N ASP A 44 -9.61 -5.05 -4.75
CA ASP A 44 -9.21 -3.65 -4.92
C ASP A 44 -7.94 -3.36 -4.14
N ARG A 45 -6.85 -3.23 -4.87
CA ARG A 45 -5.52 -3.03 -4.31
C ARG A 45 -4.75 -1.96 -5.06
N ILE A 46 -3.97 -1.18 -4.31
CA ILE A 46 -2.97 -0.27 -4.87
C ILE A 46 -1.60 -0.87 -4.62
N ILE A 47 -0.75 -0.90 -5.64
CA ILE A 47 0.62 -1.38 -5.56
C ILE A 47 1.55 -0.19 -5.72
N LEU A 48 2.46 -0.01 -4.76
CA LEU A 48 3.54 0.97 -4.82
C LEU A 48 4.86 0.24 -4.90
N ASP A 49 5.72 0.62 -5.84
CA ASP A 49 7.08 0.13 -5.94
C ASP A 49 8.08 1.22 -5.54
N ASP A 50 9.20 0.80 -4.94
CA ASP A 50 10.30 1.66 -4.54
C ASP A 50 11.60 0.86 -4.38
N ASP A 51 12.72 1.54 -4.21
CA ASP A 51 14.00 0.90 -3.83
C ASP A 51 14.28 0.97 -2.32
N SER A 52 13.45 1.70 -1.58
CA SER A 52 13.55 1.88 -0.14
C SER A 52 12.25 1.50 0.59
N MET A 53 12.38 0.63 1.59
CA MET A 53 11.29 0.26 2.49
C MET A 53 10.75 1.49 3.25
N THR A 54 11.63 2.33 3.79
CA THR A 54 11.25 3.52 4.54
C THR A 54 10.46 4.51 3.67
N ASN A 55 10.83 4.62 2.39
CA ASN A 55 10.10 5.49 1.46
C ASN A 55 8.70 4.94 1.15
N LEU A 56 8.58 3.61 0.97
CA LEU A 56 7.27 2.97 0.80
C LEU A 56 6.36 3.19 2.00
N GLU A 57 6.89 3.03 3.21
CA GLU A 57 6.11 3.25 4.43
C GLU A 57 5.62 4.69 4.50
N ALA A 58 6.51 5.66 4.30
CA ALA A 58 6.15 7.08 4.30
C ALA A 58 5.10 7.42 3.21
N ARG A 59 5.22 6.82 2.03
CA ARG A 59 4.25 7.00 0.93
C ARG A 59 2.91 6.33 1.25
N ALA A 60 2.91 5.12 1.82
CA ALA A 60 1.70 4.41 2.22
C ALA A 60 0.92 5.21 3.28
N THR A 61 1.61 5.73 4.31
CA THR A 61 0.98 6.57 5.36
C THR A 61 0.30 7.82 4.80
N ARG A 62 0.78 8.37 3.69
CA ARG A 62 0.17 9.54 3.04
C ARG A 62 -0.92 9.17 2.04
N LEU A 63 -0.69 8.13 1.23
CA LEU A 63 -1.58 7.75 0.13
C LEU A 63 -2.87 7.10 0.64
N VAL A 64 -2.78 6.28 1.69
CA VAL A 64 -3.94 5.54 2.22
C VAL A 64 -5.05 6.49 2.71
N PRO A 65 -4.79 7.47 3.60
CA PRO A 65 -5.82 8.44 3.99
C PRO A 65 -6.41 9.18 2.79
N ALA A 66 -5.55 9.68 1.88
CA ALA A 66 -5.99 10.44 0.71
C ALA A 66 -6.93 9.61 -0.19
N THR A 67 -6.61 8.33 -0.39
CA THR A 67 -7.42 7.41 -1.20
C THR A 67 -8.75 7.10 -0.53
N VAL A 68 -8.75 6.83 0.77
CA VAL A 68 -9.97 6.56 1.54
C VAL A 68 -10.91 7.77 1.47
N TYR A 69 -10.41 8.96 1.79
CA TYR A 69 -11.23 10.17 1.75
C TYR A 69 -11.72 10.51 0.34
N SER A 70 -10.88 10.37 -0.68
CA SER A 70 -11.29 10.60 -2.07
C SER A 70 -12.45 9.69 -2.47
N ARG A 71 -12.48 8.44 -2.00
CA ARG A 71 -13.57 7.49 -2.30
C ARG A 71 -14.84 7.79 -1.52
N VAL A 72 -14.71 8.22 -0.27
CA VAL A 72 -15.86 8.71 0.51
C VAL A 72 -16.53 9.87 -0.21
N LEU A 73 -15.74 10.85 -0.65
CA LEU A 73 -16.23 12.00 -1.41
C LEU A 73 -16.89 11.57 -2.73
N ALA A 74 -16.24 10.70 -3.51
CA ALA A 74 -16.78 10.22 -4.79
C ALA A 74 -18.12 9.47 -4.64
N ARG A 75 -18.30 8.72 -3.55
CA ARG A 75 -19.57 8.04 -3.23
C ARG A 75 -20.67 9.03 -2.87
N ALA A 76 -20.35 10.07 -2.11
CA ALA A 76 -21.31 11.10 -1.72
C ALA A 76 -21.83 11.89 -2.92
N THR A 77 -21.00 12.10 -3.95
CA THR A 77 -21.39 12.82 -5.18
C THR A 77 -22.18 11.99 -6.19
N ALA A 78 -22.18 10.66 -6.05
CA ALA A 78 -22.85 9.75 -6.97
C ALA A 78 -24.29 9.36 -6.53
N ALA A 79 -24.70 9.81 -5.34
CA ALA A 79 -26.04 9.62 -4.77
C ALA A 79 -26.89 10.87 -4.98
#